data_AF-A0A950EHI2-F1
#
_entry.id   AF-A0A950EHI2-F1
#
_cell.length_a   1.000
_cell.length_b   1.000
_cell.length_c   1.000
_cell.angle_alpha   90.00
_cell.angle_beta   90.00
_cell.angle_gamma   90.00
#
_symmetry.space_group_name_H-M   'P 1'
#
loop_
_entity.id
_entity.type
_entity.pdbx_description
1 polymer ?
#
loop_
_entity_poly.entity_id
_entity_poly.type
_entity_poly.pdbx_seq_one_letter_code
_entity_poly.pdbx_strand_id
1 'polypeptide(L)'
;MTQSPPIAPTGEPDVDAAQRPSFLDPLSRWRHLVTPFPRAGLFYLRSWGNWMQHLNHLRQGDDGSDGVPAVFPSLVLTGHAFADEAVIAAFRVIKPPSPASALVRAEAEAQAALESYGDRGFLADPTSFYPTPPPIERATTRWDIARKLRYERMSFESLYEPFAGEPGGTRWQSYAANRRARAWVLRHNEPRPWLVCVHGTSMGKAGTDLMVFRARWLHEDLGLNLVFPVLPLHGPRGDQLPPYASFPGEDLMDNVHGIAQAVWDVRRLVGWARSQGDQPVGITGISLGGFVSALVAGLEPGLACAILGV
;
A
#
# COMPACT_ATOMS: atom_id res chain seq x y z
N MET A 1 63.86 -8.23 25.02
CA MET A 1 64.22 -8.05 23.60
C MET A 1 62.98 -8.28 22.75
N THR A 2 62.56 -7.20 22.07
CA THR A 2 61.63 -7.11 20.92
C THR A 2 60.26 -7.79 21.00
N GLN A 3 59.26 -7.02 21.46
CA GLN A 3 57.85 -7.21 21.09
C GLN A 3 57.65 -6.79 19.63
N SER A 4 57.00 -7.64 18.83
CA SER A 4 56.50 -7.29 17.49
C SER A 4 55.19 -6.50 17.61
N PRO A 5 54.93 -5.49 16.76
CA PRO A 5 53.71 -4.70 16.84
C PRO A 5 52.51 -5.46 16.25
N PRO A 6 51.28 -5.20 16.72
CA PRO A 6 50.08 -5.71 16.07
C PRO A 6 49.83 -4.91 14.78
N ILE A 7 49.69 -5.63 13.66
CA ILE A 7 49.27 -5.08 12.37
C ILE A 7 47.81 -4.67 12.51
N ALA A 8 47.54 -3.37 12.51
CA ALA A 8 46.21 -2.81 12.36
C ALA A 8 45.68 -3.11 10.95
N PRO A 9 44.39 -3.45 10.76
CA PRO A 9 43.81 -3.45 9.43
C PRO A 9 43.83 -2.02 8.89
N THR A 10 44.36 -1.88 7.69
CA THR A 10 44.39 -0.64 6.91
C THR A 10 42.99 -0.05 6.85
N GLY A 11 42.86 1.17 7.36
CA GLY A 11 41.61 1.93 7.31
C GLY A 11 41.13 2.08 5.87
N GLU A 12 39.91 1.62 5.62
CA GLU A 12 39.10 2.12 4.51
C GLU A 12 38.96 3.64 4.68
N PRO A 13 39.01 4.42 3.58
CA PRO A 13 38.82 5.84 3.67
C PRO A 13 37.41 6.11 4.21
N ASP A 14 37.39 6.87 5.31
CA ASP A 14 36.24 7.50 5.92
C ASP A 14 35.42 8.25 4.86
N VAL A 15 34.42 7.59 4.27
CA VAL A 15 33.42 8.22 3.40
C VAL A 15 32.34 8.85 4.28
N ASP A 16 32.75 9.66 5.24
CA ASP A 16 31.84 10.38 6.15
C ASP A 16 32.24 11.86 6.31
N ALA A 17 32.65 12.47 5.18
CA ALA A 17 32.92 13.91 5.12
C ALA A 17 32.68 14.52 3.72
N ALA A 18 31.57 14.19 3.05
CA ALA A 18 31.10 14.99 1.93
C ALA A 18 29.58 14.91 1.79
N GLN A 19 28.93 16.07 1.91
CA GLN A 19 27.49 16.32 1.72
C GLN A 19 26.58 15.96 2.90
N ARG A 20 26.73 16.71 4.00
CA ARG A 20 25.57 17.03 4.85
C ARG A 20 24.61 17.92 4.03
N PRO A 21 23.37 17.50 3.70
CA PRO A 21 22.39 18.46 3.22
C PRO A 21 22.07 19.40 4.38
N SER A 22 22.22 20.71 4.14
CA SER A 22 21.99 21.73 5.14
C SER A 22 20.54 21.62 5.65
N PHE A 23 20.38 21.59 6.97
CA PHE A 23 19.10 21.55 7.67
C PHE A 23 18.30 22.87 7.55
N LEU A 24 18.77 23.81 6.74
CA LEU A 24 18.23 25.17 6.60
C LEU A 24 18.01 25.59 5.14
N ASP A 25 17.55 24.69 4.28
CA ASP A 25 17.05 25.12 2.96
C ASP A 25 15.57 24.78 2.75
N PRO A 26 14.64 25.62 3.27
CA PRO A 26 13.21 25.50 3.00
C PRO A 26 12.92 25.43 1.50
N LEU A 27 13.67 26.16 0.65
CA LEU A 27 13.43 26.29 -0.78
C LEU A 27 13.65 24.98 -1.55
N SER A 28 14.51 24.09 -1.06
CA SER A 28 14.72 22.75 -1.64
C SER A 28 13.46 21.88 -1.53
N ARG A 29 12.74 21.93 -0.40
CA ARG A 29 11.43 21.25 -0.22
C ARG A 29 10.35 21.83 -1.15
N TRP A 30 10.42 23.13 -1.45
CA TRP A 30 9.48 23.78 -2.37
C TRP A 30 9.77 23.51 -3.85
N ARG A 31 11.03 23.29 -4.26
CA ARG A 31 11.34 22.90 -5.67
C ARG A 31 10.63 21.60 -6.07
N HIS A 32 10.50 20.63 -5.16
CA HIS A 32 9.77 19.39 -5.40
C HIS A 32 8.24 19.56 -5.53
N LEU A 33 7.68 20.66 -5.02
CA LEU A 33 6.27 21.03 -5.19
C LEU A 33 5.99 21.62 -6.58
N VAL A 34 7.00 22.18 -7.28
CA VAL A 34 6.81 22.82 -8.60
C VAL A 34 7.26 21.95 -9.77
N THR A 35 8.14 20.97 -9.54
CA THR A 35 8.55 19.97 -10.56
C THR A 35 7.46 19.10 -11.21
N PRO A 36 6.26 18.89 -10.64
CA PRO A 36 5.20 18.11 -11.29
C PRO A 36 4.48 18.88 -12.43
N PHE A 37 4.44 20.22 -12.37
CA PHE A 37 3.68 21.04 -13.33
C PHE A 37 4.23 21.00 -14.78
N PRO A 38 5.56 20.99 -15.02
CA PRO A 38 6.10 20.81 -16.37
C PRO A 38 5.80 19.43 -16.96
N ARG A 39 5.67 18.38 -16.13
CA ARG A 39 5.43 17.00 -16.59
C ARG A 39 3.99 16.79 -17.03
N ALA A 40 3.02 17.32 -16.28
CA ALA A 40 1.62 17.34 -16.71
C ALA A 40 1.42 18.18 -17.98
N GLY A 41 2.10 19.32 -18.09
CA GLY A 41 2.11 20.13 -19.32
C GLY A 41 2.75 19.41 -20.52
N LEU A 42 3.86 18.70 -20.31
CA LEU A 42 4.52 17.90 -21.34
C LEU A 42 3.68 16.66 -21.73
N PHE A 43 3.03 16.02 -20.77
CA PHE A 43 2.07 14.94 -21.01
C PHE A 43 0.92 15.45 -21.87
N TYR A 44 0.31 16.59 -21.54
CA TYR A 44 -0.74 17.21 -22.33
C TYR A 44 -0.31 17.48 -23.78
N LEU A 45 0.88 18.07 -23.97
CA LEU A 45 1.44 18.31 -25.31
C LEU A 45 1.68 17.01 -26.09
N ARG A 46 2.20 15.96 -25.43
CA ARG A 46 2.40 14.63 -26.04
C ARG A 46 1.09 13.95 -26.39
N SER A 47 0.07 14.04 -25.53
CA SER A 47 -1.27 13.50 -25.81
C SER A 47 -1.91 14.18 -27.02
N TRP A 48 -1.70 15.49 -27.19
CA TRP A 48 -2.13 16.22 -28.39
C TRP A 48 -1.38 15.76 -29.66
N GLY A 49 -0.06 15.55 -29.56
CA GLY A 49 0.75 14.99 -30.65
C GLY A 49 0.29 13.62 -31.10
N ASN A 50 0.06 12.71 -30.15
CA ASN A 50 -0.42 11.35 -30.41
C ASN A 50 -1.85 11.36 -31.00
N TRP A 51 -2.73 12.24 -30.49
CA TRP A 51 -4.09 12.40 -31.03
C TRP A 51 -4.09 12.90 -32.48
N MET A 52 -3.24 13.89 -32.81
CA MET A 52 -3.11 14.38 -34.19
C MET A 52 -2.54 13.32 -35.14
N GLN A 53 -1.56 12.54 -34.68
CA GLN A 53 -1.02 11.41 -35.46
C GLN A 53 -2.10 10.37 -35.73
N HIS A 54 -2.87 9.98 -34.70
CA HIS A 54 -3.99 9.06 -34.85
C HIS A 54 -5.05 9.57 -35.84
N LEU A 55 -5.43 10.85 -35.76
CA LEU A 55 -6.33 11.46 -36.75
C LEU A 55 -5.76 11.41 -38.18
N ASN A 56 -4.45 11.58 -38.34
CA ASN A 56 -3.79 11.49 -39.65
C ASN A 56 -3.75 10.06 -40.19
N HIS A 57 -3.55 9.04 -39.34
CA HIS A 57 -3.63 7.62 -39.74
C HIS A 57 -5.06 7.24 -40.16
N LEU A 58 -6.07 7.59 -39.36
CA LEU A 58 -7.48 7.40 -39.70
C LEU A 58 -7.86 8.07 -41.03
N ARG A 59 -7.33 9.26 -41.31
CA ARG A 59 -7.57 9.99 -42.56
C ARG A 59 -6.90 9.36 -43.77
N GLN A 60 -5.82 8.60 -43.58
CA GLN A 60 -5.08 7.90 -44.63
C GLN A 60 -5.56 6.46 -44.87
N GLY A 61 -6.58 6.00 -44.12
CA GLY A 61 -7.13 4.65 -44.25
C GLY A 61 -6.21 3.56 -43.68
N ASP A 62 -5.24 3.95 -42.87
CA ASP A 62 -4.30 3.08 -42.18
C ASP A 62 -4.79 2.87 -40.74
N ASP A 63 -5.01 1.63 -40.32
CA ASP A 63 -5.49 1.36 -38.96
C ASP A 63 -4.42 1.61 -37.89
N GLY A 64 -3.15 1.78 -38.31
CA GLY A 64 -2.07 2.49 -37.61
C GLY A 64 -1.90 2.17 -36.13
N SER A 65 -2.34 0.99 -35.67
CA SER A 65 -2.45 0.70 -34.24
C SER A 65 -1.45 -0.37 -33.83
N ASP A 66 -0.51 0.02 -32.98
CA ASP A 66 0.16 -0.91 -32.05
C ASP A 66 -0.84 -1.43 -30.97
N GLY A 67 -2.15 -1.48 -31.28
CA GLY A 67 -3.22 -1.90 -30.38
C GLY A 67 -3.59 -0.92 -29.25
N VAL A 68 -2.95 0.25 -29.15
CA VAL A 68 -3.24 1.23 -28.09
C VAL A 68 -4.20 2.33 -28.59
N PRO A 69 -5.42 2.47 -28.02
CA PRO A 69 -6.35 3.52 -28.41
C PRO A 69 -5.77 4.91 -28.10
N ALA A 70 -5.80 5.82 -29.08
CA ALA A 70 -5.46 7.22 -28.83
C ALA A 70 -6.57 7.88 -28.00
N VAL A 71 -6.21 8.39 -26.82
CA VAL A 71 -7.16 9.04 -25.90
C VAL A 71 -7.26 10.53 -26.23
N PHE A 72 -8.48 11.04 -26.38
CA PHE A 72 -8.72 12.47 -26.59
C PHE A 72 -8.23 13.27 -25.36
N PRO A 73 -7.35 14.27 -25.54
CA PRO A 73 -6.78 15.05 -24.43
C PRO A 73 -7.79 16.08 -23.92
N SER A 74 -8.82 15.61 -23.22
CA SER A 74 -9.84 16.47 -22.61
C SER A 74 -9.28 17.30 -21.45
N LEU A 75 -9.93 18.43 -21.15
CA LEU A 75 -9.63 19.22 -19.95
C LEU A 75 -9.84 18.41 -18.66
N VAL A 76 -10.77 17.45 -18.67
CA VAL A 76 -11.01 16.52 -17.55
C VAL A 76 -9.82 15.58 -17.36
N LEU A 77 -9.29 14.99 -18.45
CA LEU A 77 -8.11 14.14 -18.41
C LEU A 77 -6.87 14.89 -17.90
N THR A 78 -6.74 16.15 -18.33
CA THR A 78 -5.68 17.05 -17.85
C THR A 78 -5.83 17.33 -16.35
N GLY A 79 -7.05 17.60 -15.90
CA GLY A 79 -7.36 17.76 -14.47
C GLY A 79 -7.04 16.50 -13.64
N HIS A 80 -7.32 15.31 -14.16
CA HIS A 80 -6.96 14.04 -13.51
C HIS A 80 -5.44 13.86 -13.42
N ALA A 81 -4.70 14.13 -14.51
CA ALA A 81 -3.23 14.04 -14.50
C ALA A 81 -2.59 15.03 -13.50
N PHE A 82 -3.16 16.23 -13.34
CA PHE A 82 -2.71 17.17 -12.31
C PHE A 82 -3.03 16.70 -10.90
N ALA A 83 -4.18 16.07 -10.68
CA ALA A 83 -4.53 15.49 -9.38
C ALA A 83 -3.55 14.35 -9.01
N ASP A 84 -3.21 13.47 -9.96
CA ASP A 84 -2.24 12.40 -9.75
C ASP A 84 -0.85 12.94 -9.39
N GLU A 85 -0.36 13.94 -10.13
CA GLU A 85 0.92 14.59 -9.85
C GLU A 85 0.92 15.32 -8.50
N ALA A 86 -0.20 15.93 -8.11
CA ALA A 86 -0.35 16.55 -6.78
C ALA A 86 -0.35 15.50 -5.66
N VAL A 87 -0.98 14.35 -5.88
CA VAL A 87 -0.96 13.21 -4.94
C VAL A 87 0.45 12.65 -4.79
N ILE A 88 1.19 12.44 -5.89
CA ILE A 88 2.59 11.99 -5.88
C ILE A 88 3.48 13.00 -5.17
N ALA A 89 3.32 14.30 -5.46
CA ALA A 89 4.08 15.37 -4.81
C ALA A 89 3.80 15.41 -3.30
N ALA A 90 2.54 15.26 -2.89
CA ALA A 90 2.16 15.17 -1.48
C ALA A 90 2.82 13.97 -0.79
N PHE A 91 2.87 12.81 -1.45
CA PHE A 91 3.57 11.63 -0.89
C PHE A 91 5.06 11.86 -0.67
N ARG A 92 5.74 12.55 -1.59
CA ARG A 92 7.17 12.92 -1.47
C ARG A 92 7.45 13.90 -0.34
N VAL A 93 6.48 14.74 0.01
CA VAL A 93 6.59 15.69 1.13
C VAL A 93 6.29 15.02 2.47
N ILE A 94 5.35 14.08 2.49
CA ILE A 94 4.91 13.39 3.70
C ILE A 94 5.94 12.34 4.17
N LYS A 95 6.68 11.73 3.25
CA LYS A 95 7.64 10.66 3.57
C LYS A 95 9.08 11.18 3.51
N PRO A 96 9.84 11.14 4.62
CA PRO A 96 11.25 11.49 4.58
C PRO A 96 12.01 10.52 3.65
N PRO A 97 13.00 11.00 2.88
CA PRO A 97 13.80 10.12 2.05
C PRO A 97 14.60 9.14 2.93
N SER A 98 14.74 7.91 2.46
CA SER A 98 15.57 6.90 3.12
C SER A 98 17.05 7.24 2.97
N PRO A 99 17.90 6.88 3.95
CA PRO A 99 19.34 7.01 3.78
C PRO A 99 19.83 6.10 2.65
N ALA A 100 20.88 6.50 1.93
CA ALA A 100 21.42 5.73 0.80
C ALA A 100 21.78 4.29 1.18
N SER A 101 22.29 4.07 2.41
CA SER A 101 22.58 2.73 2.94
C SER A 101 21.34 1.84 3.06
N ALA A 102 20.16 2.41 3.30
CA ALA A 102 18.91 1.67 3.30
C ALA A 102 18.47 1.26 1.89
N LEU A 103 18.71 2.10 0.90
CA LEU A 103 18.39 1.80 -0.50
C LEU A 103 19.29 0.69 -1.05
N VAL A 104 20.61 0.76 -0.79
CA VAL A 104 21.57 -0.29 -1.20
C VAL A 104 21.22 -1.63 -0.55
N ARG A 105 20.87 -1.62 0.74
CA ARG A 105 20.37 -2.83 1.43
C ARG A 105 19.09 -3.35 0.76
N ALA A 106 18.11 -2.48 0.50
CA ALA A 106 16.83 -2.88 -0.07
C ALA A 106 16.98 -3.50 -1.47
N GLU A 107 17.91 -2.99 -2.28
CA GLU A 107 18.25 -3.59 -3.57
C GLU A 107 18.86 -4.99 -3.41
N ALA A 108 19.85 -5.14 -2.53
CA ALA A 108 20.46 -6.45 -2.26
C ALA A 108 19.46 -7.46 -1.70
N GLU A 109 18.58 -7.03 -0.79
CA GLU A 109 17.52 -7.87 -0.23
C GLU A 109 16.47 -8.26 -1.29
N ALA A 110 16.10 -7.35 -2.19
CA ALA A 110 15.17 -7.64 -3.29
C ALA A 110 15.75 -8.66 -4.27
N GLN A 111 17.05 -8.56 -4.59
CA GLN A 111 17.71 -9.54 -5.45
C GLN A 111 17.78 -10.92 -4.79
N ALA A 112 18.15 -10.98 -3.50
CA ALA A 112 18.13 -12.22 -2.73
C ALA A 112 16.71 -12.81 -2.61
N ALA A 113 15.68 -11.97 -2.56
CA ALA A 113 14.30 -12.42 -2.50
C ALA A 113 13.86 -13.05 -3.82
N LEU A 114 14.21 -12.47 -4.97
CA LEU A 114 13.91 -13.06 -6.28
C LEU A 114 14.53 -14.46 -6.45
N GLU A 115 15.78 -14.63 -6.02
CA GLU A 115 16.45 -15.94 -6.02
C GLU A 115 15.70 -16.92 -5.10
N SER A 116 15.46 -16.54 -3.84
CA SER A 116 14.79 -17.42 -2.88
C SER A 116 13.34 -17.75 -3.28
N TYR A 117 12.61 -16.82 -3.87
CA TYR A 117 11.25 -17.03 -4.36
C TYR A 117 11.21 -17.92 -5.60
N GLY A 118 12.23 -17.83 -6.46
CA GLY A 118 12.43 -18.76 -7.56
C GLY A 118 12.64 -20.19 -7.05
N ASP A 119 13.58 -20.37 -6.11
CA ASP A 119 13.90 -21.68 -5.52
C ASP A 119 12.72 -22.32 -4.80
N ARG A 120 11.87 -21.51 -4.16
CA ARG A 120 10.64 -21.95 -3.48
C ARG A 120 9.47 -22.18 -4.43
N GLY A 121 9.62 -21.86 -5.71
CA GLY A 121 8.57 -22.02 -6.73
C GLY A 121 7.48 -20.94 -6.70
N PHE A 122 7.60 -19.90 -5.86
CA PHE A 122 6.60 -18.84 -5.75
C PHE A 122 6.44 -18.05 -7.05
N LEU A 123 7.50 -17.93 -7.85
CA LEU A 123 7.43 -17.27 -9.16
C LEU A 123 6.66 -18.10 -10.20
N ALA A 124 6.68 -19.43 -10.07
CA ALA A 124 5.96 -20.35 -10.95
C ALA A 124 4.50 -20.56 -10.50
N ASP A 125 4.27 -20.60 -9.19
CA ASP A 125 2.95 -20.62 -8.57
C ASP A 125 2.81 -19.48 -7.53
N PRO A 126 2.37 -18.29 -7.97
CA PRO A 126 2.19 -17.15 -7.08
C PRO A 126 1.17 -17.38 -5.96
N THR A 127 0.24 -18.34 -6.10
CA THR A 127 -0.75 -18.61 -5.05
C THR A 127 -0.13 -19.25 -3.81
N SER A 128 0.95 -20.01 -4.00
CA SER A 128 1.72 -20.63 -2.89
C SER A 128 2.41 -19.61 -1.98
N PHE A 129 2.64 -18.38 -2.45
CA PHE A 129 3.15 -17.27 -1.62
C PHE A 129 2.10 -16.77 -0.61
N TYR A 130 0.82 -17.09 -0.79
CA TYR A 130 -0.29 -16.64 0.05
C TYR A 130 -0.98 -17.81 0.78
N PRO A 131 -0.34 -18.38 1.82
CA PRO A 131 -0.94 -19.46 2.60
C PRO A 131 -2.28 -19.05 3.21
N THR A 132 -3.18 -20.02 3.36
CA THR A 132 -4.49 -19.80 3.98
C THR A 132 -4.31 -19.45 5.46
N PRO A 133 -4.80 -18.28 5.91
CA PRO A 133 -4.61 -17.88 7.29
C PRO A 133 -5.61 -18.56 8.24
N PRO A 134 -5.26 -18.71 9.54
CA PRO A 134 -6.17 -19.24 10.55
C PRO A 134 -7.31 -18.26 10.86
N PRO A 135 -8.45 -18.74 11.40
CA PRO A 135 -9.55 -17.86 11.81
C PRO A 135 -9.15 -16.87 12.91
N ILE A 136 -9.99 -15.86 13.15
CA ILE A 136 -9.80 -14.88 14.24
C ILE A 136 -10.50 -15.40 15.50
N GLU A 137 -9.75 -15.85 16.50
CA GLU A 137 -10.32 -16.47 17.72
C GLU A 137 -10.49 -15.48 18.90
N ARG A 138 -9.57 -14.51 19.04
CA ARG A 138 -9.47 -13.62 20.22
C ARG A 138 -9.55 -12.13 19.85
N ALA A 139 -10.57 -11.75 19.09
CA ALA A 139 -10.79 -10.34 18.77
C ALA A 139 -11.31 -9.57 19.98
N THR A 140 -10.64 -8.46 20.32
CA THR A 140 -11.13 -7.50 21.31
C THR A 140 -11.86 -6.36 20.59
N THR A 141 -13.06 -6.00 21.03
CA THR A 141 -13.80 -4.84 20.51
C THR A 141 -14.03 -3.80 21.60
N ARG A 142 -13.97 -2.53 21.22
CA ARG A 142 -14.36 -1.40 22.08
C ARG A 142 -15.13 -0.39 21.25
N TRP A 143 -16.23 0.13 21.79
CA TRP A 143 -16.97 1.20 21.14
C TRP A 143 -16.19 2.52 21.12
N ASP A 144 -16.31 3.23 20.01
CA ASP A 144 -15.75 4.56 19.80
C ASP A 144 -16.64 5.37 18.84
N ILE A 145 -16.34 6.66 18.68
CA ILE A 145 -17.08 7.57 17.82
C ILE A 145 -16.10 8.38 16.96
N ALA A 146 -16.32 8.37 15.65
CA ALA A 146 -15.61 9.22 14.70
C ALA A 146 -16.62 9.80 13.71
N ARG A 147 -16.51 11.10 13.39
CA ARG A 147 -17.40 11.79 12.45
C ARG A 147 -18.90 11.59 12.74
N LYS A 148 -19.28 11.58 14.03
CA LYS A 148 -20.65 11.34 14.51
C LYS A 148 -21.22 9.96 14.12
N LEU A 149 -20.36 9.00 13.76
CA LEU A 149 -20.71 7.60 13.58
C LEU A 149 -20.10 6.79 14.73
N ARG A 150 -20.93 5.96 15.37
CA ARG A 150 -20.48 5.01 16.37
C ARG A 150 -19.96 3.76 15.66
N TYR A 151 -18.80 3.26 16.07
CA TYR A 151 -18.18 2.08 15.49
C TYR A 151 -17.47 1.26 16.56
N GLU A 152 -17.22 -0.01 16.28
CA GLU A 152 -16.39 -0.87 17.11
C GLU A 152 -14.94 -0.81 16.61
N ARG A 153 -14.03 -0.45 17.50
CA ARG A 153 -12.59 -0.66 17.34
C ARG A 153 -12.28 -2.11 17.64
N MET A 154 -12.09 -2.91 16.60
CA MET A 154 -11.67 -4.30 16.67
C MET A 154 -10.14 -4.41 16.67
N SER A 155 -9.61 -5.40 17.38
CA SER A 155 -8.18 -5.70 17.35
C SER A 155 -7.89 -7.16 17.69
N PHE A 156 -6.91 -7.73 17.01
CA PHE A 156 -6.51 -9.14 17.13
C PHE A 156 -5.02 -9.29 16.77
N GLU A 157 -4.42 -10.42 17.13
CA GLU A 157 -3.05 -10.76 16.70
C GLU A 157 -3.05 -11.05 15.20
N SER A 158 -2.16 -10.41 14.43
CA SER A 158 -2.09 -10.63 12.97
C SER A 158 -1.68 -12.06 12.62
N LEU A 159 -0.79 -12.66 13.40
CA LEU A 159 -0.20 -14.00 13.16
C LEU A 159 0.52 -14.14 11.82
N TYR A 160 0.71 -13.05 11.07
CA TYR A 160 1.54 -13.07 9.88
C TYR A 160 3.00 -13.26 10.27
N GLU A 161 3.64 -14.21 9.61
CA GLU A 161 5.07 -14.44 9.72
C GLU A 161 5.68 -14.52 8.31
N PRO A 162 6.74 -13.73 8.03
CA PRO A 162 7.57 -13.96 6.86
C PRO A 162 8.08 -15.40 6.81
N PHE A 163 8.31 -15.91 5.60
CA PHE A 163 8.89 -17.22 5.45
C PHE A 163 10.28 -17.27 6.10
N ALA A 164 10.66 -18.43 6.63
CA ALA A 164 11.96 -18.59 7.28
C ALA A 164 13.10 -18.20 6.33
N GLY A 165 13.95 -17.25 6.74
CA GLY A 165 15.07 -16.74 5.94
C GLY A 165 14.69 -15.75 4.84
N GLU A 166 13.43 -15.31 4.78
CA GLU A 166 12.99 -14.30 3.81
C GLU A 166 13.67 -12.95 4.05
N PRO A 167 14.28 -12.31 3.03
CA PRO A 167 14.96 -11.03 3.19
C PRO A 167 14.06 -9.96 3.81
N GLY A 168 14.60 -9.16 4.73
CA GLY A 168 13.83 -8.17 5.48
C GLY A 168 12.87 -8.74 6.53
N GLY A 169 12.67 -10.06 6.63
CA GLY A 169 11.67 -10.66 7.53
C GLY A 169 11.89 -10.37 9.02
N THR A 170 13.15 -10.44 9.49
CA THR A 170 13.50 -10.06 10.88
C THR A 170 13.21 -8.59 11.17
N ARG A 171 13.49 -7.70 10.20
CA ARG A 171 13.19 -6.27 10.32
C ARG A 171 11.68 -6.06 10.36
N TRP A 172 10.93 -6.69 9.47
CA TRP A 172 9.47 -6.61 9.46
C TRP A 172 8.84 -7.02 10.79
N GLN A 173 9.33 -8.11 11.39
CA GLN A 173 8.88 -8.58 12.70
C GLN A 173 9.27 -7.66 13.87
N SER A 174 10.30 -6.82 13.70
CA SER A 174 10.69 -5.84 14.71
C SER A 174 9.69 -4.69 14.87
N TYR A 175 8.81 -4.47 13.86
CA TYR A 175 7.76 -3.46 13.91
C TYR A 175 6.63 -3.90 14.85
N ALA A 176 6.86 -3.78 16.16
CA ALA A 176 6.00 -4.36 17.19
C ALA A 176 4.53 -3.91 17.11
N ALA A 177 4.27 -2.63 16.81
CA ALA A 177 2.91 -2.12 16.62
C ALA A 177 2.17 -2.80 15.47
N ASN A 178 2.91 -3.25 14.46
CA ASN A 178 2.39 -3.88 13.25
C ASN A 178 1.95 -5.34 13.46
N ARG A 179 2.40 -6.00 14.53
CA ARG A 179 2.03 -7.38 14.88
C ARG A 179 0.58 -7.51 15.34
N ARG A 180 -0.05 -6.39 15.72
CA ARG A 180 -1.44 -6.34 16.18
C ARG A 180 -2.32 -5.69 15.11
N ALA A 181 -3.13 -6.50 14.44
CA ALA A 181 -4.10 -6.01 13.47
C ALA A 181 -5.21 -5.20 14.15
N ARG A 182 -5.75 -4.25 13.39
CA ARG A 182 -6.83 -3.34 13.79
C ARG A 182 -7.87 -3.29 12.68
N ALA A 183 -9.13 -3.16 13.06
CA ALA A 183 -10.20 -2.86 12.13
C ALA A 183 -11.28 -1.97 12.78
N TRP A 184 -11.97 -1.19 11.95
CA TRP A 184 -13.17 -0.45 12.36
C TRP A 184 -14.39 -1.23 11.87
N VAL A 185 -15.35 -1.48 12.74
CA VAL A 185 -16.54 -2.28 12.41
C VAL A 185 -17.79 -1.44 12.64
N LEU A 186 -18.65 -1.35 11.63
CA LEU A 186 -20.01 -0.87 11.75
C LEU A 186 -20.93 -2.04 11.44
N ARG A 187 -21.76 -2.44 12.40
CA ARG A 187 -22.66 -3.58 12.24
C ARG A 187 -24.05 -3.26 12.76
N HIS A 188 -25.05 -3.77 12.03
CA HIS A 188 -26.45 -3.80 12.42
C HIS A 188 -26.70 -4.98 13.37
N ASN A 189 -27.81 -4.90 14.11
CA ASN A 189 -28.24 -6.02 14.96
C ASN A 189 -28.93 -7.12 14.12
N GLU A 190 -29.58 -6.72 13.02
CA GLU A 190 -30.20 -7.64 12.06
C GLU A 190 -29.15 -8.21 11.08
N PRO A 191 -29.40 -9.40 10.51
CA PRO A 191 -28.56 -9.94 9.45
C PRO A 191 -28.50 -8.99 8.24
N ARG A 192 -27.28 -8.57 7.87
CA ARG A 192 -27.01 -7.72 6.71
C ARG A 192 -25.76 -8.19 5.97
N PRO A 193 -25.68 -7.99 4.64
CA PRO A 193 -24.46 -8.23 3.87
C PRO A 193 -23.28 -7.43 4.43
N TRP A 194 -22.07 -7.99 4.30
CA TRP A 194 -20.83 -7.36 4.73
C TRP A 194 -20.08 -6.78 3.54
N LEU A 195 -19.43 -5.64 3.76
CA LEU A 195 -18.46 -5.06 2.85
C LEU A 195 -17.15 -4.81 3.58
N VAL A 196 -16.08 -5.42 3.09
CA VAL A 196 -14.71 -5.18 3.56
C VAL A 196 -14.14 -3.98 2.78
N CYS A 197 -13.81 -2.89 3.48
CA CYS A 197 -13.39 -1.61 2.89
C CYS A 197 -11.90 -1.35 3.13
N VAL A 198 -11.06 -1.64 2.14
CA VAL A 198 -9.59 -1.60 2.26
C VAL A 198 -9.05 -0.23 1.85
N HIS A 199 -8.50 0.52 2.81
CA HIS A 199 -8.04 1.90 2.60
C HIS A 199 -6.74 2.00 1.77
N GLY A 200 -6.44 3.20 1.28
CA GLY A 200 -5.22 3.51 0.53
C GLY A 200 -4.04 3.92 1.42
N THR A 201 -2.94 4.32 0.78
CA THR A 201 -1.70 4.75 1.44
C THR A 201 -1.92 5.95 2.38
N SER A 202 -1.22 5.96 3.52
CA SER A 202 -1.27 7.03 4.53
C SER A 202 -2.63 7.23 5.23
N MET A 203 -3.54 6.25 5.11
CA MET A 203 -4.84 6.22 5.80
C MET A 203 -4.77 5.32 7.05
N GLY A 204 -5.87 4.64 7.43
CA GLY A 204 -5.90 3.73 8.58
C GLY A 204 -6.31 4.41 9.88
N LYS A 205 -6.91 5.61 9.80
CA LYS A 205 -7.56 6.29 10.92
C LYS A 205 -9.06 6.27 10.67
N ALA A 206 -9.85 5.86 11.68
CA ALA A 206 -11.30 5.72 11.54
C ALA A 206 -11.98 6.95 10.93
N GLY A 207 -11.60 8.17 11.35
CA GLY A 207 -12.17 9.40 10.77
C GLY A 207 -11.92 9.52 9.27
N THR A 208 -10.73 9.20 8.79
CA THR A 208 -10.40 9.27 7.36
C THR A 208 -11.07 8.14 6.59
N ASP A 209 -10.98 6.91 7.07
CA ASP A 209 -11.49 5.72 6.40
C ASP A 209 -13.03 5.80 6.24
N LEU A 210 -13.75 6.17 7.31
CA LEU A 210 -15.20 6.33 7.28
C LEU A 210 -15.66 7.47 6.34
N MET A 211 -14.84 8.52 6.18
CA MET A 211 -15.14 9.62 5.28
C MET A 211 -15.00 9.20 3.82
N VAL A 212 -13.85 8.64 3.46
CA VAL A 212 -13.50 8.37 2.05
C VAL A 212 -14.40 7.28 1.46
N PHE A 213 -14.71 6.25 2.24
CA PHE A 213 -15.67 5.22 1.83
C PHE A 213 -17.13 5.64 1.95
N ARG A 214 -17.43 6.88 2.40
CA ARG A 214 -18.79 7.35 2.65
C ARG A 214 -19.58 6.39 3.54
N ALA A 215 -18.97 5.97 4.66
CA ALA A 215 -19.47 4.90 5.52
C ALA A 215 -20.91 5.11 6.01
N ARG A 216 -21.34 6.38 6.21
CA ARG A 216 -22.74 6.68 6.55
C ARG A 216 -23.70 6.17 5.48
N TRP A 217 -23.43 6.48 4.22
CA TRP A 217 -24.27 6.07 3.10
C TRP A 217 -24.26 4.55 2.92
N LEU A 218 -23.08 3.92 2.99
CA LEU A 218 -22.97 2.47 2.90
C LEU A 218 -23.70 1.75 4.06
N HIS A 219 -23.58 2.26 5.28
CA HIS A 219 -24.11 1.61 6.47
C HIS A 219 -25.59 1.91 6.72
N GLU A 220 -25.98 3.19 6.68
CA GLU A 220 -27.34 3.65 7.03
C GLU A 220 -28.28 3.59 5.82
N ASP A 221 -27.84 4.04 4.63
CA ASP A 221 -28.73 4.14 3.46
C ASP A 221 -28.79 2.82 2.66
N LEU A 222 -27.66 2.13 2.51
CA LEU A 222 -27.59 0.82 1.82
C LEU A 222 -27.72 -0.37 2.77
N GLY A 223 -27.71 -0.13 4.09
CA GLY A 223 -27.94 -1.18 5.10
C GLY A 223 -26.82 -2.23 5.18
N LEU A 224 -25.58 -1.89 4.82
CA LEU A 224 -24.45 -2.84 4.85
C LEU A 224 -23.77 -2.86 6.23
N ASN A 225 -23.30 -4.05 6.64
CA ASN A 225 -22.27 -4.16 7.66
C ASN A 225 -20.90 -3.83 7.03
N LEU A 226 -20.08 -3.05 7.72
CA LEU A 226 -18.79 -2.58 7.19
C LEU A 226 -17.66 -3.01 8.11
N VAL A 227 -16.56 -3.46 7.51
CA VAL A 227 -15.30 -3.69 8.20
C VAL A 227 -14.15 -3.02 7.46
N PHE A 228 -13.42 -2.17 8.16
CA PHE A 228 -12.31 -1.38 7.63
C PHE A 228 -10.99 -1.92 8.20
N PRO A 229 -10.31 -2.85 7.51
CA PRO A 229 -8.97 -3.28 7.90
C PRO A 229 -8.01 -2.10 7.92
N VAL A 230 -7.21 -2.00 8.98
CA VAL A 230 -6.05 -1.09 9.01
C VAL A 230 -4.85 -1.83 8.43
N LEU A 231 -4.36 -1.37 7.27
CA LEU A 231 -3.24 -1.97 6.58
C LEU A 231 -1.93 -1.89 7.41
N PRO A 232 -0.95 -2.75 7.15
CA PRO A 232 0.34 -2.73 7.84
C PRO A 232 0.99 -1.34 7.80
N LEU A 233 1.64 -0.96 8.90
CA LEU A 233 2.32 0.33 9.10
C LEU A 233 1.43 1.59 8.95
N HIS A 234 0.10 1.44 8.85
CA HIS A 234 -0.84 2.57 8.78
C HIS A 234 -1.54 2.82 10.10
N GLY A 235 -2.00 4.06 10.30
CA GLY A 235 -2.74 4.45 11.51
C GLY A 235 -2.05 3.94 12.79
N PRO A 236 -2.79 3.29 13.70
CA PRO A 236 -2.20 2.75 14.93
C PRO A 236 -1.15 1.64 14.74
N ARG A 237 -1.03 1.06 13.54
CA ARG A 237 0.01 0.06 13.23
C ARG A 237 1.34 0.69 12.81
N GLY A 238 1.34 1.99 12.53
CA GLY A 238 2.52 2.80 12.26
C GLY A 238 3.02 3.60 13.48
N ASP A 239 2.33 3.54 14.62
CA ASP A 239 2.69 4.29 15.81
C ASP A 239 4.03 3.80 16.39
N GLN A 240 4.89 4.75 16.78
CA GLN A 240 6.21 4.48 17.42
C GLN A 240 7.17 3.65 16.55
N LEU A 241 6.96 3.60 15.24
CA LEU A 241 7.89 2.98 14.31
C LEU A 241 8.99 3.96 13.87
N PRO A 242 10.15 3.45 13.41
CA PRO A 242 11.18 4.30 12.84
C PRO A 242 10.63 5.15 11.67
N PRO A 243 11.11 6.39 11.45
CA PRO A 243 10.56 7.28 10.42
C PRO A 243 10.62 6.74 8.98
N TYR A 244 11.52 5.80 8.70
CA TYR A 244 11.66 5.15 7.40
C TYR A 244 10.71 3.95 7.21
N ALA A 245 10.15 3.40 8.31
CA ALA A 245 9.25 2.26 8.25
C ALA A 245 7.89 2.73 7.70
N SER A 246 7.66 2.47 6.42
CA SER A 246 6.44 2.86 5.74
C SER A 246 6.07 1.84 4.68
N PHE A 247 4.76 1.64 4.50
CA PHE A 247 4.20 0.78 3.47
C PHE A 247 3.09 1.55 2.75
N PRO A 248 3.12 1.65 1.41
CA PRO A 248 4.30 1.51 0.57
C PRO A 248 5.41 2.48 1.00
N GLY A 249 6.67 2.10 0.82
CA GLY A 249 7.86 2.89 1.11
C GLY A 249 8.94 2.67 0.06
N GLU A 250 10.12 3.23 0.30
CA GLU A 250 11.28 3.03 -0.59
C GLU A 250 11.96 1.67 -0.37
N ASP A 251 11.77 1.04 0.79
CA ASP A 251 12.25 -0.31 1.07
C ASP A 251 11.35 -1.35 0.40
N LEU A 252 11.89 -2.02 -0.62
CA LEU A 252 11.15 -2.97 -1.45
C LEU A 252 10.67 -4.18 -0.66
N MET A 253 11.47 -4.68 0.29
CA MET A 253 11.08 -5.84 1.08
C MET A 253 10.01 -5.49 2.10
N ASP A 254 10.06 -4.31 2.71
CA ASP A 254 8.95 -3.82 3.55
C ASP A 254 7.65 -3.70 2.73
N ASN A 255 7.72 -3.40 1.43
CA ASN A 255 6.55 -3.42 0.55
C ASN A 255 6.02 -4.84 0.30
N VAL A 256 6.90 -5.80 0.05
CA VAL A 256 6.52 -7.21 -0.15
C VAL A 256 5.86 -7.77 1.10
N HIS A 257 6.50 -7.61 2.27
CA HIS A 257 5.94 -8.01 3.55
C HIS A 257 4.64 -7.27 3.89
N GLY A 258 4.57 -5.98 3.55
CA GLY A 258 3.37 -5.17 3.71
C GLY A 258 2.18 -5.68 2.91
N ILE A 259 2.39 -6.05 1.64
CA ILE A 259 1.36 -6.63 0.79
C ILE A 259 0.95 -8.01 1.31
N ALA A 260 1.93 -8.88 1.62
CA ALA A 260 1.68 -10.23 2.11
C ALA A 260 0.87 -10.22 3.42
N GLN A 261 1.27 -9.38 4.38
CA GLN A 261 0.53 -9.21 5.64
C GLN A 261 -0.84 -8.56 5.43
N ALA A 262 -0.97 -7.59 4.52
CA ALA A 262 -2.26 -6.99 4.20
C ALA A 262 -3.24 -8.03 3.65
N VAL A 263 -2.83 -8.84 2.68
CA VAL A 263 -3.64 -9.93 2.12
C VAL A 263 -4.00 -10.92 3.22
N TRP A 264 -3.02 -11.34 4.03
CA TRP A 264 -3.24 -12.22 5.18
C TRP A 264 -4.31 -11.69 6.14
N ASP A 265 -4.16 -10.46 6.63
CA ASP A 265 -5.08 -9.86 7.60
C ASP A 265 -6.49 -9.64 7.00
N VAL A 266 -6.58 -9.23 5.73
CA VAL A 266 -7.87 -9.01 5.05
C VAL A 266 -8.60 -10.33 4.83
N ARG A 267 -7.90 -11.41 4.41
CA ARG A 267 -8.49 -12.76 4.29
C ARG A 267 -9.04 -13.26 5.63
N ARG A 268 -8.33 -13.01 6.72
CA ARG A 268 -8.83 -13.32 8.08
C ARG A 268 -10.09 -12.54 8.44
N LEU A 269 -10.17 -11.27 8.04
CA LEU A 269 -11.37 -10.45 8.26
C LEU A 269 -12.54 -10.85 7.37
N VAL A 270 -12.29 -11.31 6.14
CA VAL A 270 -13.31 -11.94 5.28
C VAL A 270 -13.86 -13.19 5.97
N GLY A 271 -12.98 -14.08 6.47
CA GLY A 271 -13.38 -15.27 7.22
C GLY A 271 -14.17 -14.92 8.49
N TRP A 272 -13.75 -13.89 9.22
CA TRP A 272 -14.47 -13.39 10.39
C TRP A 272 -15.84 -12.80 10.04
N ALA A 273 -15.97 -12.05 8.95
CA ALA A 273 -17.24 -11.50 8.49
C ALA A 273 -18.22 -12.62 8.12
N ARG A 274 -17.75 -13.66 7.40
CA ARG A 274 -18.51 -14.88 7.11
C ARG A 274 -18.94 -15.62 8.37
N SER A 275 -18.13 -15.60 9.44
CA SER A 275 -18.48 -16.23 10.70
C SER A 275 -19.51 -15.45 11.53
N GLN A 276 -19.89 -14.23 11.14
CA GLN A 276 -20.91 -13.44 11.85
C GLN A 276 -22.34 -13.86 11.48
N GLY A 277 -22.52 -14.66 10.43
CA GLY A 277 -23.81 -15.14 9.97
C GLY A 277 -23.82 -15.47 8.48
N ASP A 278 -24.91 -16.05 8.01
CA ASP A 278 -25.06 -16.46 6.60
C ASP A 278 -25.48 -15.27 5.72
N GLN A 279 -24.58 -14.30 5.57
CA GLN A 279 -24.79 -13.12 4.74
C GLN A 279 -23.67 -12.98 3.71
N PRO A 280 -23.96 -12.49 2.49
CA PRO A 280 -22.94 -12.29 1.47
C PRO A 280 -21.86 -11.33 1.93
N VAL A 281 -20.60 -11.59 1.53
CA VAL A 281 -19.45 -10.74 1.83
C VAL A 281 -18.86 -10.20 0.52
N GLY A 282 -18.86 -8.89 0.35
CA GLY A 282 -18.15 -8.19 -0.72
C GLY A 282 -16.86 -7.55 -0.23
N ILE A 283 -16.00 -7.15 -1.17
CA ILE A 283 -14.79 -6.37 -0.88
C ILE A 283 -14.72 -5.14 -1.79
N THR A 284 -14.23 -4.04 -1.24
CA THR A 284 -13.88 -2.84 -2.00
C THR A 284 -12.59 -2.23 -1.49
N GLY A 285 -11.82 -1.63 -2.40
CA GLY A 285 -10.57 -0.98 -2.05
C GLY A 285 -10.30 0.25 -2.91
N ILE A 286 -9.49 1.16 -2.38
CA ILE A 286 -9.05 2.38 -3.05
C ILE A 286 -7.53 2.45 -3.11
N SER A 287 -6.96 2.79 -4.26
CA SER A 287 -5.52 2.91 -4.48
C SER A 287 -4.78 1.63 -4.03
N LEU A 288 -3.84 1.72 -3.08
CA LEU A 288 -3.19 0.55 -2.47
C LEU A 288 -4.20 -0.52 -1.99
N GLY A 289 -5.31 -0.08 -1.40
CA GLY A 289 -6.37 -0.99 -0.96
C GLY A 289 -7.09 -1.68 -2.12
N GLY A 290 -7.18 -1.03 -3.28
CA GLY A 290 -7.68 -1.65 -4.52
C GLY A 290 -6.76 -2.78 -4.98
N PHE A 291 -5.44 -2.57 -4.97
CA PHE A 291 -4.45 -3.61 -5.27
C PHE A 291 -4.54 -4.80 -4.30
N VAL A 292 -4.57 -4.55 -2.99
CA VAL A 292 -4.75 -5.61 -1.98
C VAL A 292 -6.09 -6.34 -2.17
N SER A 293 -7.16 -5.60 -2.44
CA SER A 293 -8.49 -6.21 -2.68
C SER A 293 -8.52 -7.09 -3.91
N ALA A 294 -7.76 -6.74 -4.97
CA ALA A 294 -7.66 -7.55 -6.18
C ALA A 294 -6.97 -8.90 -5.88
N LEU A 295 -5.87 -8.88 -5.13
CA LEU A 295 -5.18 -10.09 -4.69
C LEU A 295 -6.08 -10.98 -3.83
N VAL A 296 -6.77 -10.39 -2.85
CA VAL A 296 -7.72 -11.11 -2.00
C VAL A 296 -8.85 -11.70 -2.83
N ALA A 297 -9.39 -10.96 -3.81
CA ALA A 297 -10.46 -11.47 -4.67
C ALA A 297 -10.04 -12.68 -5.51
N GLY A 298 -8.77 -12.76 -5.91
CA GLY A 298 -8.21 -13.94 -6.59
C GLY A 298 -7.97 -15.15 -5.67
N LEU A 299 -7.82 -14.92 -4.36
CA LEU A 299 -7.49 -15.96 -3.37
C LEU A 299 -8.71 -16.43 -2.55
N GLU A 300 -9.76 -15.63 -2.47
CA GLU A 300 -10.95 -15.90 -1.65
C GLU A 300 -12.18 -16.19 -2.53
N PRO A 301 -12.44 -17.47 -2.85
CA PRO A 301 -13.65 -17.83 -3.58
C PRO A 301 -14.89 -17.49 -2.76
N GLY A 302 -16.02 -17.24 -3.44
CA GLY A 302 -17.31 -16.97 -2.79
C GLY A 302 -17.46 -15.56 -2.20
N LEU A 303 -16.66 -14.58 -2.65
CA LEU A 303 -17.00 -13.18 -2.47
C LEU A 303 -18.18 -12.82 -3.37
N ALA A 304 -19.13 -12.04 -2.86
CA ALA A 304 -20.31 -11.61 -3.60
C ALA A 304 -19.96 -10.59 -4.70
N CYS A 305 -18.99 -9.73 -4.44
CA CYS A 305 -18.45 -8.77 -5.39
C CYS A 305 -17.06 -8.27 -4.97
N ALA A 306 -16.32 -7.72 -5.94
CA ALA A 306 -15.07 -7.01 -5.72
C ALA A 306 -15.10 -5.68 -6.49
N ILE A 307 -15.01 -4.54 -5.80
CA ILE A 307 -15.05 -3.19 -6.38
C ILE A 307 -13.68 -2.53 -6.18
N LEU A 308 -12.88 -2.49 -7.24
CA LEU A 308 -11.46 -2.17 -7.18
C LEU A 308 -11.21 -0.77 -7.75
N GLY A 309 -11.08 0.23 -6.88
CA GLY A 309 -10.65 1.57 -7.25
C GLY A 309 -9.12 1.62 -7.24
N VAL A 310 -8.51 1.80 -8.42
CA VAL A 310 -7.06 2.06 -8.58
C VAL A 310 -6.85 3.55 -8.68
#